data_AF-X0TK75-F1
#
_entry.id   AF-X0TK75-F1
#
_cell.length_a   1.000
_cell.length_b   1.000
_cell.length_c   1.000
_cell.angle_alpha   90.00
_cell.angle_beta   90.00
_cell.angle_gamma   90.00
#
_symmetry.space_group_name_H-M   'P 1'
#
loop_
_entity.id
_entity.type
_entity.pdbx_description
1 polymer ?
#
loop_
_entity_poly.entity_id
_entity_poly.type
_entity_poly.pdbx_seq_one_letter_code
_entity_poly.pdbx_strand_id
1 'polypeptide(L)' 'DGSLETLVKDERIRWADGLSFGPDGWLYLADSAIPHLILQSPEHIASQAPYHIWRFKPGTDGWPGQ' A
#
# COMPACT_ATOMS: atom_id res chain seq x y z
N ASP A 1 -2.61 -3.64 24.70
CA ASP A 1 -2.79 -5.10 24.78
C ASP A 1 -1.96 -5.85 23.74
N GLY A 2 -1.44 -5.18 22.69
CA GLY A 2 -0.66 -5.83 21.63
C GLY A 2 -1.53 -6.63 20.69
N SER A 3 -2.85 -6.37 20.68
CA SER A 3 -3.77 -7.01 19.76
C SER A 3 -3.58 -6.49 18.33
N LEU A 4 -3.85 -7.36 17.36
CA LEU A 4 -3.81 -7.03 15.94
C LEU A 4 -5.24 -6.90 15.43
N GLU A 5 -5.47 -5.85 14.65
CA GLU A 5 -6.73 -5.61 13.95
C GLU A 5 -6.49 -5.54 12.44
N THR A 6 -7.42 -6.09 11.66
CA THR A 6 -7.41 -5.91 10.20
C THR A 6 -8.13 -4.62 9.85
N LEU A 7 -7.39 -3.61 9.40
CA LEU A 7 -7.97 -2.32 9.00
C LEU A 7 -8.58 -2.36 7.59
N VAL A 8 -7.89 -3.01 6.65
CA VAL A 8 -8.32 -3.14 5.25
C VAL A 8 -7.93 -4.52 4.74
N LYS A 9 -8.85 -5.18 4.05
CA LYS A 9 -8.59 -6.40 3.28
C LYS A 9 -9.39 -6.35 1.99
N ASP A 10 -8.69 -6.39 0.86
CA ASP A 10 -9.30 -6.32 -0.46
C ASP A 10 -8.41 -7.02 -1.48
N GLU A 11 -9.00 -7.79 -2.39
CA GLU A 11 -8.27 -8.53 -3.43
C GLU A 11 -7.54 -7.63 -4.44
N ARG A 12 -7.93 -6.35 -4.50
CA ARG A 12 -7.26 -5.35 -5.33
C ARG A 12 -5.86 -4.99 -4.83
N ILE A 13 -5.57 -5.21 -3.54
CA ILE A 13 -4.27 -4.93 -2.92
C ILE A 13 -3.36 -6.14 -3.16
N ARG A 14 -2.40 -6.01 -4.06
CA ARG A 14 -1.52 -7.13 -4.45
C ARG A 14 -0.37 -7.32 -3.46
N TRP A 15 0.24 -6.23 -3.03
CA TRP A 15 1.36 -6.24 -2.09
C TRP A 15 1.55 -4.89 -1.40
N ALA A 16 1.08 -4.77 -0.16
CA ALA A 16 1.23 -3.56 0.64
C ALA A 16 2.66 -3.41 1.17
N ASP A 17 3.50 -2.62 0.50
CA ASP A 17 4.94 -2.47 0.81
C ASP A 17 5.34 -1.15 1.45
N GLY A 18 4.45 -0.17 1.46
CA GLY A 18 4.72 1.13 2.06
C GLY A 18 3.49 1.72 2.73
N LEU A 19 3.69 2.36 3.88
CA LEU A 19 2.66 3.09 4.60
C LEU A 19 3.22 4.47 4.97
N SER A 20 2.42 5.52 4.79
CA SER A 20 2.75 6.83 5.34
C SER A 20 1.49 7.63 5.61
N PHE A 21 1.47 8.34 6.73
CA PHE A 21 0.38 9.26 7.02
C PHE A 21 0.45 10.47 6.08
N GLY A 22 -0.72 10.96 5.69
CA GLY A 22 -0.90 12.26 5.05
C GLY A 22 -1.73 13.19 5.94
N PRO A 23 -2.07 14.39 5.43
CA PRO A 23 -2.94 15.32 6.14
C PRO A 23 -4.30 14.71 6.48
N ASP A 24 -4.99 15.28 7.46
CA ASP A 24 -6.40 14.99 7.79
C ASP A 24 -6.71 13.53 8.15
N GLY A 25 -5.75 12.83 8.75
CA GLY A 25 -5.92 11.45 9.23
C GLY A 25 -6.00 10.41 8.10
N TRP A 26 -5.51 10.74 6.90
CA TRP A 26 -5.36 9.76 5.82
C TRP A 26 -4.11 8.91 6.02
N LEU A 27 -4.23 7.61 5.86
CA LEU A 27 -3.10 6.70 5.72
C LEU A 27 -3.00 6.25 4.26
N TYR A 28 -1.84 6.47 3.66
CA TYR A 28 -1.52 6.08 2.28
C TYR A 28 -0.82 4.74 2.27
N LEU A 29 -1.18 3.88 1.33
CA LEU A 29 -0.62 2.54 1.15
C LEU A 29 -0.07 2.40 -0.28
N ALA A 30 1.22 2.10 -0.40
CA ALA A 30 1.83 1.72 -1.67
C ALA A 30 1.52 0.25 -1.98
N ASP A 31 1.12 -0.02 -3.22
CA ASP A 31 0.85 -1.36 -3.74
C ASP A 31 1.65 -1.58 -5.04
N SER A 32 2.89 -2.01 -4.87
CA SER A 32 3.85 -2.17 -5.96
C SER A 32 3.77 -3.52 -6.68
N ALA A 33 3.12 -4.53 -6.10
CA ALA A 33 3.18 -5.92 -6.57
C ALA A 33 4.61 -6.49 -6.69
N ILE A 34 5.58 -5.94 -5.95
CA ILE A 34 7.01 -6.23 -6.13
C ILE A 34 7.40 -7.72 -6.11
N PRO A 35 6.76 -8.64 -5.35
CA PRO A 35 7.13 -10.06 -5.41
C PRO A 35 6.98 -10.68 -6.81
N HIS A 36 6.09 -10.14 -7.64
CA HIS A 36 5.87 -10.59 -9.01
C HIS A 36 6.80 -9.92 -10.03
N LEU A 37 7.51 -8.86 -9.65
CA LEU A 37 8.30 -8.01 -10.56
C LEU A 37 9.80 -8.23 -10.46
N ILE A 38 10.28 -8.78 -9.34
CA ILE A 38 11.71 -8.98 -9.09
C ILE A 38 12.30 -9.86 -10.20
N LEU A 39 13.41 -9.37 -10.80
CA LEU A 39 14.16 -10.02 -11.88
C LEU A 39 13.37 -10.28 -13.18
N GLN A 40 12.21 -9.64 -13.34
CA GLN A 40 11.44 -9.72 -14.59
C GLN A 40 11.93 -8.71 -15.64
N SER A 41 11.56 -8.93 -16.90
CA SER A 41 11.89 -7.99 -17.97
C SER A 41 11.09 -6.68 -17.85
N PRO A 42 11.59 -5.56 -18.40
CA PRO A 42 10.85 -4.30 -18.45
C PRO A 42 9.46 -4.44 -19.09
N GLU A 43 9.32 -5.26 -20.13
CA GLU A 43 8.05 -5.51 -20.82
C GLU A 43 7.06 -6.25 -19.91
N HIS A 44 7.54 -7.24 -19.15
CA HIS A 44 6.71 -7.93 -18.16
C HIS A 44 6.27 -6.94 -17.08
N ILE A 45 7.18 -6.14 -16.52
CA ILE A 45 6.85 -5.12 -15.52
C ILE A 45 5.82 -4.13 -16.06
N ALA A 46 5.95 -3.67 -17.30
CA ALA A 46 4.98 -2.77 -17.91
C ALA A 46 3.60 -3.45 -18.08
N SER A 47 3.56 -4.75 -18.39
CA SER A 47 2.31 -5.50 -18.53
C SER A 47 1.53 -5.71 -17.23
N GLN A 48 2.18 -5.60 -16.07
CA GLN A 48 1.58 -5.75 -14.74
C GLN A 48 0.98 -4.46 -14.17
N ALA A 49 1.13 -3.34 -14.90
CA ALA A 49 0.46 -2.08 -14.58
C ALA A 49 -1.07 -2.23 -14.68
N PRO A 50 -1.86 -1.39 -13.98
CA PRO A 50 -1.44 -0.27 -13.14
C PRO A 50 -0.93 -0.68 -11.74
N TYR A 51 -0.06 0.16 -11.19
CA TYR A 51 0.35 0.16 -9.77
C TYR A 51 -0.41 1.25 -9.03
N HIS A 52 -0.66 1.05 -7.74
CA HIS A 52 -1.57 1.92 -7.01
C HIS A 52 -0.95 2.50 -5.75
N ILE A 53 -1.37 3.72 -5.45
CA ILE A 53 -1.33 4.28 -4.11
C ILE A 53 -2.77 4.37 -3.63
N TRP A 54 -3.09 3.64 -2.57
CA TRP A 54 -4.40 3.66 -1.93
C TRP A 54 -4.40 4.66 -0.77
N ARG A 55 -5.59 5.12 -0.35
CA ARG A 55 -5.75 5.85 0.92
C ARG A 55 -7.01 5.41 1.65
N PHE A 56 -6.95 5.38 2.97
CA PHE A 56 -8.08 5.09 3.84
C PHE A 56 -7.95 5.86 5.17
N LYS A 57 -9.04 5.92 5.93
CA LYS A 57 -9.04 6.51 7.28
C LYS A 57 -8.96 5.39 8.31
N PRO A 58 -7.83 5.23 9.04
CA PRO A 58 -7.66 4.14 9.99
C PRO A 58 -8.33 4.42 11.35
N GLY A 59 -8.92 5.61 11.55
CA GLY A 59 -9.50 6.02 12.84
C GLY A 59 -8.49 6.56 13.85
N THR A 60 -7.22 6.66 13.44
CA THR A 60 -6.10 7.23 14.20
C THR A 60 -5.33 8.22 13.32
N ASP A 61 -4.67 9.18 13.96
CA ASP A 61 -3.81 10.15 13.29
C ASP A 61 -2.32 9.77 13.45
N GLY A 62 -1.49 10.29 12.54
CA GLY A 62 -0.04 10.14 12.59
C GLY A 62 0.66 11.32 11.93
N TRP A 63 1.99 11.37 12.04
CA TRP A 63 2.77 12.47 11.48
C TRP A 63 2.98 12.29 9.98
N PRO A 64 2.62 13.28 9.15
CA PRO A 64 2.78 13.14 7.71
C PRO A 64 4.24 12.93 7.28
N GLY A 65 4.48 11.94 6.42
CA GLY A 65 5.79 11.71 5.79
C GLY A 65 6.87 11.07 6.67
N GLN A 66 6.49 10.46 7.80
CA GLN A 66 7.37 9.56 8.56
C GLN A 66 7.36 8.14 7.97
#